data_AF-A0A076FKM5-F1
#
_entry.id   AF-A0A076FKM5-F1
#
_cell.length_a   1.000
_cell.length_b   1.000
_cell.length_c   1.000
_cell.angle_alpha   90.00
_cell.angle_beta   90.00
_cell.angle_gamma   90.00
#
_symmetry.space_group_name_H-M   'P 1'
#
loop_
_entity.id
_entity.type
_entity.pdbx_description
1 polymer ?
#
loop_
_entity_poly.entity_id
_entity_poly.type
_entity_poly.pdbx_seq_one_letter_code
_entity_poly.pdbx_strand_id
1 'polypeptide(L)'
;LFLVLFFAIPAWTRSGIPKCDKTPRDQGSEKLAGDHGFSIGVSGSPQKYRPGQVYTITLSGVRDDDMVAKFQGFMLVAEPSFGNTAIQNPTSLGTFQLMPGDAMTKFSHRCSHAIEATSSMNKEGITVYWTSPPKGSGCIDFKAMIVERQDVWVSDEGALTYSMCEDDGPLSEPPVVEPCCACDEAKYEAIFEGIWSRHTHPKDFPNDEWRTMFSTLIGASHSANYTLWEYGRESSQPLQILGEVGVTRRLESEMKRYSNYIRSVVKAQGLQQRSNVVGQTFAVFRVDRIHHLLSVVSKMIPSPDWIVGLAKENLCLANCSWVDHRVIDLYPWDLGTDAGLRYDGPPKPQRPRGVITRITSSNPHSDESPFYDPTGAPMKPAARIHLIKQREYFKNC
;
A
#
# COMPACT_ATOMS: atom_id res chain seq x y z
N LEU A 1 -9.39 43.69 57.12
CA LEU A 1 -9.35 42.27 56.73
C LEU A 1 -10.04 42.15 55.37
N PHE A 2 -9.28 42.02 54.27
CA PHE A 2 -9.83 41.70 52.95
C PHE A 2 -9.41 40.26 52.63
N LEU A 3 -10.37 39.35 52.56
CA LEU A 3 -10.16 37.95 52.18
C LEU A 3 -10.15 37.86 50.66
N VAL A 4 -9.00 37.50 50.08
CA VAL A 4 -8.88 37.16 48.65
C VAL A 4 -9.10 35.65 48.52
N LEU A 5 -10.23 35.25 47.94
CA LEU A 5 -10.54 33.87 47.56
C LEU A 5 -9.78 33.54 46.27
N PHE A 6 -8.76 32.68 46.37
CA PHE A 6 -8.14 32.02 45.22
C PHE A 6 -9.07 30.91 44.72
N PHE A 7 -9.74 31.13 43.58
CA PHE A 7 -10.35 30.05 42.82
C PHE A 7 -9.25 29.27 42.11
N ALA A 8 -9.01 28.03 42.57
CA ALA A 8 -8.20 27.06 41.85
C ALA A 8 -8.95 26.63 40.58
N ILE A 9 -8.41 26.98 39.41
CA ILE A 9 -8.86 26.44 38.13
C ILE A 9 -8.38 24.98 38.07
N PRO A 10 -9.26 23.98 37.83
CA PRO A 10 -8.79 22.61 37.67
C PRO A 10 -7.95 22.52 36.39
N ALA A 11 -6.69 22.13 36.55
CA ALA A 11 -5.83 21.76 35.43
C ALA A 11 -6.51 20.60 34.68
N TRP A 12 -6.89 20.84 33.43
CA TRP A 12 -7.34 19.79 32.53
C TRP A 12 -6.21 18.76 32.38
N THR A 13 -6.46 17.54 32.85
CA THR A 13 -5.60 16.38 32.61
C THR A 13 -5.54 16.12 31.11
N ARG A 14 -4.33 16.14 30.51
CA ARG A 14 -4.09 15.74 29.12
C ARG A 14 -4.64 14.33 28.89
N SER A 15 -5.62 14.20 28.01
CA SER A 15 -6.23 12.93 27.60
C SER A 15 -5.30 12.18 26.62
N GLY A 16 -4.51 11.25 27.15
CA GLY A 16 -3.82 10.22 26.36
C GLY A 16 -4.58 8.89 26.47
N ILE A 17 -4.42 8.01 25.49
CA ILE A 17 -4.95 6.64 25.58
C ILE A 17 -4.25 5.93 26.75
N PRO A 18 -4.99 5.34 27.70
CA PRO A 18 -4.39 4.61 28.82
C PRO A 18 -3.61 3.41 28.28
N LYS A 19 -2.33 3.34 28.66
CA LYS A 19 -1.44 2.24 28.27
C LYS A 19 -2.00 0.92 28.78
N CYS A 20 -2.00 -0.11 27.94
CA CYS A 20 -2.53 -1.40 28.35
C CYS A 20 -1.57 -2.14 29.27
N ASP A 21 -2.11 -2.63 30.38
CA ASP A 21 -1.39 -3.47 31.32
C ASP A 21 -1.20 -4.87 30.72
N LYS A 22 0.04 -5.12 30.29
CA LYS A 22 0.49 -6.37 29.67
C LYS A 22 0.95 -7.40 30.70
N THR A 23 0.85 -7.12 32.01
CA THR A 23 1.27 -8.10 33.02
C THR A 23 0.39 -9.38 32.96
N PRO A 24 1.02 -10.57 32.96
CA PRO A 24 0.31 -11.84 33.05
C PRO A 24 -0.46 -11.97 34.37
N ARG A 25 -1.68 -12.52 34.35
CA ARG A 25 -2.57 -12.57 35.52
C ARG A 25 -2.12 -13.52 36.63
N ASP A 26 -1.41 -14.59 36.27
CA ASP A 26 -1.10 -15.71 37.17
C ASP A 26 0.41 -15.89 37.40
N GLN A 27 1.22 -14.85 37.13
CA GLN A 27 2.67 -14.92 37.28
C GLN A 27 3.17 -13.93 38.34
N GLY A 28 3.85 -14.46 39.35
CA GLY A 28 4.57 -13.67 40.36
C GLY A 28 6.07 -13.52 40.07
N SER A 29 6.55 -14.05 38.94
CA SER A 29 7.95 -13.98 38.54
C SER A 29 8.28 -12.64 37.87
N GLU A 30 9.52 -12.18 38.07
CA GLU A 30 10.01 -10.96 37.42
C GLU A 30 10.13 -11.14 35.91
N LYS A 31 9.89 -10.05 35.17
CA LYS A 31 10.04 -9.98 33.71
C LYS A 31 11.48 -10.31 33.30
N LEU A 32 11.66 -11.19 32.33
CA LEU A 32 12.98 -11.45 31.74
C LEU A 32 13.34 -10.41 30.68
N ALA A 33 14.64 -10.18 30.49
CA ALA A 33 15.17 -9.22 29.53
C ALA A 33 15.29 -9.81 28.12
N GLY A 34 15.13 -8.98 27.10
CA GLY A 34 15.20 -9.36 25.68
C GLY A 34 13.89 -9.97 25.13
N ASP A 35 13.99 -10.53 23.93
CA ASP A 35 12.85 -11.10 23.19
C ASP A 35 12.77 -12.63 23.27
N HIS A 36 13.80 -13.27 23.81
CA HIS A 36 13.88 -14.73 23.95
C HIS A 36 13.56 -15.47 22.65
N GLY A 37 14.04 -14.97 21.50
CA GLY A 37 13.85 -15.62 20.19
C GLY A 37 12.43 -15.54 19.63
N PHE A 38 11.56 -14.77 20.26
CA PHE A 38 10.23 -14.48 19.73
C PHE A 38 10.21 -13.13 19.00
N SER A 39 9.36 -13.01 17.99
CA SER A 39 9.29 -11.81 17.18
C SER A 39 7.87 -11.52 16.71
N ILE A 40 7.56 -10.23 16.61
CA ILE A 40 6.43 -9.73 15.83
C ILE A 40 6.91 -9.60 14.38
N GLY A 41 6.20 -10.26 13.48
CA GLY A 41 6.34 -10.08 12.04
C GLY A 41 5.14 -9.33 11.48
N VAL A 42 5.38 -8.51 10.46
CA VAL A 42 4.33 -7.99 9.59
C VAL A 42 4.65 -8.47 8.19
N SER A 43 3.67 -9.04 7.47
CA SER A 43 3.87 -9.57 6.12
C SER A 43 4.44 -8.48 5.20
N GLY A 44 5.55 -8.78 4.53
CA GLY A 44 6.31 -7.82 3.71
C GLY A 44 7.24 -6.88 4.49
N SER A 45 7.35 -7.03 5.82
CA SER A 45 8.15 -6.19 6.74
C SER A 45 8.08 -4.67 6.52
N PRO A 46 6.87 -4.08 6.34
CA PRO A 46 6.72 -2.67 6.08
C PRO A 46 7.07 -1.79 7.30
N GLN A 47 7.98 -0.83 7.12
CA GLN A 47 8.26 0.22 8.14
C GLN A 47 7.19 1.30 8.20
N LYS A 48 6.30 1.34 7.20
CA LYS A 48 5.24 2.34 7.11
C LYS A 48 3.89 1.72 6.79
N TYR A 49 2.81 2.29 7.33
CA TYR A 49 1.45 1.91 7.00
C TYR A 49 0.76 2.97 6.14
N ARG A 50 -0.16 2.52 5.27
CA ARG A 50 -1.05 3.38 4.48
C ARG A 50 -2.43 3.39 5.12
N PRO A 51 -3.07 4.56 5.32
CA PRO A 51 -4.37 4.62 5.98
C PRO A 51 -5.45 3.73 5.34
N GLY A 52 -6.19 2.97 6.16
CA GLY A 52 -7.27 2.08 5.73
C GLY A 52 -6.83 0.75 5.08
N GLN A 53 -5.53 0.49 4.99
CA GLN A 53 -5.01 -0.76 4.44
C GLN A 53 -4.98 -1.87 5.51
N VAL A 54 -5.16 -3.11 5.08
CA VAL A 54 -5.10 -4.30 5.94
C VAL A 54 -3.71 -4.92 5.85
N TYR A 55 -3.12 -5.17 7.02
CA TYR A 55 -1.82 -5.83 7.18
C TYR A 55 -2.00 -7.15 7.92
N THR A 56 -1.18 -8.15 7.57
CA THR A 56 -1.12 -9.43 8.28
C THR A 56 0.01 -9.38 9.30
N ILE A 57 -0.31 -9.57 10.58
CA ILE A 57 0.65 -9.57 11.69
C ILE A 57 0.79 -10.99 12.21
N THR A 58 2.03 -11.43 12.36
CA THR A 58 2.40 -12.71 12.96
C THR A 58 3.13 -12.49 14.27
N LEU A 59 2.92 -13.40 15.22
CA LEU A 59 3.75 -13.52 16.42
C LEU A 59 4.20 -14.97 16.51
N SER A 60 5.49 -15.21 16.41
CA SER A 60 6.10 -16.54 16.42
C SER A 60 7.49 -16.45 17.05
N GLY A 61 8.18 -17.58 17.20
CA GLY A 61 9.57 -17.57 17.65
C GLY A 61 10.38 -18.72 17.08
N VAL A 62 11.70 -18.52 17.06
CA VAL A 62 12.69 -19.45 16.53
C VAL A 62 13.81 -19.61 17.57
N ARG A 63 14.33 -20.84 17.70
CA ARG A 63 15.49 -21.17 18.55
C ARG A 63 16.75 -21.36 17.68
N ASP A 64 17.92 -21.36 18.32
CA ASP A 64 19.25 -21.40 17.67
C ASP A 64 19.48 -22.60 16.71
N ASP A 65 18.59 -23.60 16.69
CA ASP A 65 18.59 -24.77 15.78
C ASP A 65 17.41 -24.77 14.77
N ASP A 66 16.83 -23.61 14.42
CA ASP A 66 15.64 -23.48 13.55
C ASP A 66 14.38 -24.20 14.08
N MET A 67 14.38 -24.64 15.35
CA MET A 67 13.20 -25.19 16.00
C MET A 67 12.20 -24.08 16.33
N VAL A 68 10.93 -24.31 16.00
CA VAL A 68 9.83 -23.39 16.31
C VAL A 68 9.67 -23.26 17.83
N ALA A 69 9.88 -22.05 18.35
CA ALA A 69 9.68 -21.75 19.75
C ALA A 69 8.17 -21.71 20.05
N LYS A 70 7.76 -22.39 21.13
CA LYS A 70 6.35 -22.46 21.54
C LYS A 70 6.10 -21.54 22.73
N PHE A 71 4.89 -20.99 22.80
CA PHE A 71 4.44 -20.18 23.93
C PHE A 71 3.02 -20.56 24.36
N GLN A 72 2.73 -20.39 25.66
CA GLN A 72 1.44 -20.73 26.25
C GLN A 72 0.48 -19.54 26.24
N GLY A 73 0.99 -18.33 26.48
CA GLY A 73 0.20 -17.12 26.55
C GLY A 73 0.82 -15.98 25.75
N PHE A 74 -0.03 -15.05 25.30
CA PHE A 74 0.43 -13.81 24.71
C PHE A 74 -0.61 -12.70 24.92
N MET A 75 -0.14 -11.46 24.81
CA MET A 75 -0.97 -10.29 24.57
C MET A 75 -0.29 -9.42 23.51
N LEU A 76 -0.97 -9.15 22.41
CA LEU A 76 -0.52 -8.25 21.36
C LEU A 76 -1.34 -6.96 21.40
N VAL A 77 -0.66 -5.83 21.47
CA VAL A 77 -1.26 -4.50 21.66
C VAL A 77 -0.75 -3.54 20.59
N ALA A 78 -1.64 -2.71 20.03
CA ALA A 78 -1.25 -1.54 19.24
C ALA A 78 -1.18 -0.31 20.17
N GLU A 79 -0.05 0.37 20.26
CA GLU A 79 0.14 1.55 21.12
C GLU A 79 0.65 2.74 20.28
N PRO A 80 0.37 3.99 20.66
CA PRO A 80 1.04 5.13 20.03
C PRO A 80 2.55 5.03 20.28
N SER A 81 3.36 5.22 19.24
CA SER A 81 4.82 5.27 19.40
C SER A 81 5.22 6.42 20.33
N PHE A 82 6.38 6.29 20.97
CA PHE A 82 6.88 7.29 21.92
C PHE A 82 6.90 8.70 21.30
N GLY A 83 6.23 9.66 21.96
CA GLY A 83 6.12 11.05 21.48
C GLY A 83 4.94 11.33 20.53
N ASN A 84 4.18 10.32 20.10
CA ASN A 84 2.98 10.51 19.29
C ASN A 84 1.79 10.96 20.15
N THR A 85 1.42 12.24 20.06
CA THR A 85 0.26 12.82 20.76
C THR A 85 -0.99 12.97 19.88
N ALA A 86 -0.91 12.58 18.60
CA ALA A 86 -2.02 12.72 17.66
C ALA A 86 -3.15 11.73 17.95
N ILE A 87 -2.81 10.58 18.55
CA ILE A 87 -3.75 9.51 18.84
C ILE A 87 -4.39 9.74 20.22
N GLN A 88 -5.64 10.22 20.23
CA GLN A 88 -6.42 10.44 21.46
C GLN A 88 -7.49 9.36 21.69
N ASN A 89 -7.87 8.60 20.66
CA ASN A 89 -8.88 7.56 20.72
C ASN A 89 -8.31 6.19 20.32
N PRO A 90 -8.68 5.09 21.00
CA PRO A 90 -8.24 3.75 20.64
C PRO A 90 -8.54 3.33 19.20
N THR A 91 -9.62 3.85 18.60
CA THR A 91 -9.98 3.61 17.19
C THR A 91 -8.96 4.18 16.21
N SER A 92 -8.14 5.14 16.65
CA SER A 92 -7.06 5.74 15.86
C SER A 92 -5.75 4.95 15.94
N LEU A 93 -5.73 3.79 16.60
CA LEU A 93 -4.61 2.83 16.58
C LEU A 93 -4.78 1.75 15.50
N GLY A 94 -5.84 1.84 14.70
CA GLY A 94 -6.27 0.78 13.82
C GLY A 94 -7.06 -0.29 14.56
N THR A 95 -7.49 -1.31 13.84
CA THR A 95 -8.37 -2.36 14.37
C THR A 95 -7.84 -3.74 14.05
N PHE A 96 -7.67 -4.56 15.08
CA PHE A 96 -7.38 -5.98 14.90
C PHE A 96 -8.62 -6.71 14.40
N GLN A 97 -8.41 -7.70 13.54
CA GLN A 97 -9.43 -8.66 13.10
C GLN A 97 -8.85 -10.07 13.22
N LEU A 98 -9.61 -10.95 13.86
CA LEU A 98 -9.23 -12.35 14.06
C LEU A 98 -9.46 -13.13 12.77
N MET A 99 -8.62 -14.13 12.50
CA MET A 99 -8.83 -15.01 11.36
C MET A 99 -10.09 -15.88 11.57
N PRO A 100 -10.91 -16.09 10.53
CA PRO A 100 -12.05 -17.01 10.61
C PRO A 100 -11.59 -18.41 11.03
N GLY A 101 -12.16 -18.94 12.10
CA GLY A 101 -11.81 -20.26 12.64
C GLY A 101 -10.64 -20.30 13.63
N ASP A 102 -10.03 -19.16 13.95
CA ASP A 102 -9.04 -19.09 15.04
C ASP A 102 -9.74 -19.24 16.40
N ALA A 103 -9.42 -20.34 17.10
CA ALA A 103 -9.90 -20.62 18.45
C ALA A 103 -8.88 -20.25 19.55
N MET A 104 -7.65 -19.90 19.16
CA MET A 104 -6.53 -19.68 20.08
C MET A 104 -6.33 -18.21 20.48
N THR A 105 -6.97 -17.28 19.74
CA THR A 105 -6.91 -15.84 19.98
C THR A 105 -8.29 -15.26 20.26
N LYS A 106 -8.35 -14.26 21.14
CA LYS A 106 -9.56 -13.47 21.42
C LYS A 106 -9.20 -12.01 21.66
N PHE A 107 -10.18 -11.13 21.57
CA PHE A 107 -10.01 -9.75 22.03
C PHE A 107 -9.88 -9.69 23.56
N SER A 108 -9.00 -8.85 24.08
CA SER A 108 -8.83 -8.69 25.52
C SER A 108 -9.99 -7.94 26.14
N HIS A 109 -10.47 -8.42 27.29
CA HIS A 109 -11.46 -7.68 28.09
C HIS A 109 -10.84 -6.51 28.88
N ARG A 110 -9.50 -6.47 29.01
CA ARG A 110 -8.79 -5.42 29.75
C ARG A 110 -8.39 -4.24 28.87
N CYS A 111 -8.32 -4.44 27.56
CA CYS A 111 -7.77 -3.48 26.61
C CYS A 111 -8.48 -3.62 25.26
N SER A 112 -9.19 -2.57 24.84
CA SER A 112 -10.02 -2.58 23.63
C SER A 112 -9.24 -2.72 22.32
N HIS A 113 -7.96 -2.39 22.34
CA HIS A 113 -7.03 -2.41 21.21
C HIS A 113 -5.94 -3.47 21.41
N ALA A 114 -6.28 -4.55 22.13
CA ALA A 114 -5.42 -5.71 22.31
C ALA A 114 -6.15 -7.01 22.04
N ILE A 115 -5.37 -7.99 21.63
CA ILE A 115 -5.76 -9.39 21.53
C ILE A 115 -4.90 -10.22 22.48
N GLU A 116 -5.45 -11.32 22.97
CA GLU A 116 -4.79 -12.20 23.93
C GLU A 116 -5.11 -13.67 23.63
N ALA A 117 -4.34 -14.56 24.24
CA ALA A 117 -4.57 -15.99 24.14
C ALA A 117 -5.93 -16.40 24.77
N THR A 118 -6.64 -17.31 24.12
CA THR A 118 -7.89 -17.89 24.65
C THR A 118 -7.63 -18.92 25.74
N SER A 119 -6.51 -19.66 25.66
CA SER A 119 -6.12 -20.73 26.60
C SER A 119 -4.59 -20.79 26.77
N SER A 120 -4.11 -21.56 27.75
CA SER A 120 -2.69 -21.83 28.02
C SER A 120 -2.09 -22.96 27.18
N MET A 121 -2.81 -23.44 26.15
CA MET A 121 -2.27 -24.44 25.23
C MET A 121 -1.04 -23.90 24.50
N ASN A 122 -0.05 -24.77 24.26
CA ASN A 122 1.16 -24.42 23.51
C ASN A 122 0.79 -24.00 22.07
N LYS A 123 1.30 -22.84 21.66
CA LYS A 123 1.14 -22.25 20.32
C LYS A 123 2.50 -22.14 19.67
N GLU A 124 2.56 -22.40 18.38
CA GLU A 124 3.77 -22.21 17.53
C GLU A 124 3.82 -20.80 16.94
N GLY A 125 2.66 -20.19 16.76
CA GLY A 125 2.51 -18.80 16.37
C GLY A 125 1.04 -18.43 16.29
N ILE A 126 0.77 -17.14 16.14
CA ILE A 126 -0.56 -16.61 15.81
C ILE A 126 -0.46 -15.68 14.62
N THR A 127 -1.55 -15.58 13.87
CA THR A 127 -1.66 -14.68 12.73
C THR A 127 -2.99 -13.94 12.81
N VAL A 128 -2.94 -12.63 12.73
CA VAL A 128 -4.12 -11.75 12.77
C VAL A 128 -4.03 -10.68 11.70
N TYR A 129 -5.16 -10.08 11.37
CA TYR A 129 -5.18 -8.90 10.52
C TYR A 129 -5.24 -7.63 11.37
N TRP A 130 -4.64 -6.57 10.87
CA TRP A 130 -4.76 -5.22 11.42
C TRP A 130 -5.10 -4.25 10.30
N THR A 131 -6.22 -3.56 10.44
CA THR A 131 -6.61 -2.48 9.54
C THR A 131 -6.06 -1.17 10.08
N SER A 132 -5.21 -0.52 9.31
CA SER A 132 -4.56 0.72 9.70
C SER A 132 -5.56 1.87 9.87
N PRO A 133 -5.28 2.82 10.78
CA PRO A 133 -6.19 3.93 11.06
C PRO A 133 -6.20 4.98 9.94
N PRO A 134 -7.16 5.93 9.99
CA PRO A 134 -7.20 7.06 9.08
C PRO A 134 -5.94 7.95 9.13
N LYS A 135 -5.80 8.81 8.12
CA LYS A 135 -4.68 9.74 7.99
C LYS A 135 -4.55 10.65 9.23
N GLY A 136 -3.32 10.96 9.64
CA GLY A 136 -3.00 11.80 10.79
C GLY A 136 -2.87 11.04 12.11
N SER A 137 -2.68 9.72 12.05
CA SER A 137 -2.52 8.87 13.23
C SER A 137 -1.04 8.67 13.62
N GLY A 138 -0.08 9.01 12.75
CA GLY A 138 1.35 9.04 13.10
C GLY A 138 1.99 7.66 13.20
N CYS A 139 2.87 7.43 14.17
CA CYS A 139 3.52 6.13 14.34
C CYS A 139 2.84 5.28 15.41
N ILE A 140 2.74 3.98 15.14
CA ILE A 140 2.08 2.98 15.96
C ILE A 140 3.08 1.85 16.22
N ASP A 141 3.23 1.49 17.49
CA ASP A 141 4.02 0.35 17.93
C ASP A 141 3.08 -0.84 18.18
N PHE A 142 3.40 -1.97 17.56
CA PHE A 142 2.89 -3.27 17.99
C PHE A 142 3.82 -3.80 19.06
N LYS A 143 3.28 -4.11 20.23
CA LYS A 143 4.04 -4.66 21.34
C LYS A 143 3.43 -5.95 21.82
N ALA A 144 4.26 -6.96 21.98
CA ALA A 144 3.86 -8.26 22.45
C ALA A 144 4.43 -8.53 23.84
N MET A 145 3.59 -9.11 24.68
CA MET A 145 4.00 -9.89 25.84
C MET A 145 3.82 -11.36 25.50
N ILE A 146 4.81 -12.17 25.84
CA ILE A 146 4.77 -13.63 25.67
C ILE A 146 5.02 -14.31 27.01
N VAL A 147 4.16 -15.29 27.30
CA VAL A 147 4.37 -16.28 28.36
C VAL A 147 4.81 -17.57 27.69
N GLU A 148 6.09 -17.89 27.78
CA GLU A 148 6.64 -19.14 27.25
C GLU A 148 6.20 -20.33 28.10
N ARG A 149 6.31 -20.19 29.43
CA ARG A 149 5.88 -21.17 30.44
C ARG A 149 5.57 -20.46 31.77
N GLN A 150 5.07 -21.20 32.76
CA GLN A 150 4.48 -20.69 34.00
C GLN A 150 5.29 -19.61 34.75
N ASP A 151 6.63 -19.57 34.65
CA ASP A 151 7.46 -18.54 35.30
C ASP A 151 8.35 -17.74 34.33
N VAL A 152 8.22 -17.96 33.02
CA VAL A 152 9.08 -17.35 31.99
C VAL A 152 8.23 -16.50 31.08
N TRP A 153 8.41 -15.18 31.20
CA TRP A 153 7.74 -14.21 30.36
C TRP A 153 8.64 -13.04 29.99
N VAL A 154 8.37 -12.50 28.80
CA VAL A 154 9.08 -11.38 28.18
C VAL A 154 8.06 -10.41 27.59
N SER A 155 8.44 -9.15 27.42
CA SER A 155 7.54 -8.12 26.91
C SER A 155 8.30 -6.94 26.34
N ASP A 156 7.79 -6.34 25.26
CA ASP A 156 8.16 -5.00 24.76
C ASP A 156 9.64 -4.82 24.31
N GLU A 157 10.50 -5.81 24.47
CA GLU A 157 11.94 -5.72 24.19
C GLU A 157 12.33 -6.46 22.92
N GLY A 158 13.39 -6.00 22.25
CA GLY A 158 13.93 -6.63 21.04
C GLY A 158 12.88 -6.76 19.94
N ALA A 159 12.79 -7.95 19.34
CA ALA A 159 11.86 -8.25 18.27
C ALA A 159 10.38 -8.36 18.70
N LEU A 160 10.06 -8.18 19.99
CA LEU A 160 8.68 -8.10 20.50
C LEU A 160 8.06 -6.69 20.39
N THR A 161 8.79 -5.76 19.79
CA THR A 161 8.26 -4.46 19.39
C THR A 161 8.46 -4.27 17.89
N TYR A 162 7.38 -3.97 17.18
CA TYR A 162 7.40 -3.64 15.76
C TYR A 162 6.74 -2.28 15.54
N SER A 163 7.47 -1.30 15.02
CA SER A 163 6.96 0.05 14.80
C SER A 163 6.63 0.27 13.34
N MET A 164 5.45 0.84 13.08
CA MET A 164 5.05 1.30 11.76
C MET A 164 4.62 2.75 11.83
N CYS A 165 5.17 3.56 10.94
CA CYS A 165 4.78 4.97 10.82
C CYS A 165 3.79 5.19 9.69
N GLU A 166 2.90 6.15 9.86
CA GLU A 166 2.08 6.62 8.75
C GLU A 166 2.96 7.03 7.56
N ASP A 167 2.65 6.48 6.40
CA ASP A 167 3.35 6.86 5.19
C ASP A 167 2.74 8.16 4.63
N ASP A 168 3.35 9.28 5.01
CA ASP A 168 3.03 10.62 4.51
C ASP A 168 3.51 10.87 3.08
N GLY A 169 4.29 9.95 2.49
CA GLY A 169 4.75 10.09 1.11
C GLY A 169 3.58 9.95 0.13
N PRO A 170 3.58 10.58 -1.05
CA PRO A 170 2.75 10.09 -2.15
C PRO A 170 3.06 8.60 -2.38
N LEU A 171 2.03 7.78 -2.53
CA LEU A 171 2.13 6.31 -2.69
C LEU A 171 3.39 5.84 -3.46
N SER A 172 4.13 4.90 -2.85
CA SER A 172 5.07 3.88 -3.37
C SER A 172 6.57 4.18 -3.58
N GLU A 173 7.41 3.67 -2.67
CA GLU A 173 8.61 2.88 -3.04
C GLU A 173 8.17 1.54 -3.66
N PRO A 174 9.02 0.87 -4.46
CA PRO A 174 8.64 -0.36 -5.14
C PRO A 174 8.26 -1.45 -4.13
N PRO A 175 7.16 -2.20 -4.34
CA PRO A 175 6.81 -3.32 -3.48
C PRO A 175 7.96 -4.34 -3.49
N VAL A 176 8.34 -4.86 -2.32
CA VAL A 176 9.25 -6.00 -2.21
C VAL A 176 8.56 -7.18 -2.88
N VAL A 177 9.07 -7.59 -4.04
CA VAL A 177 8.50 -8.68 -4.83
C VAL A 177 8.98 -10.00 -4.23
N GLU A 178 8.17 -10.58 -3.33
CA GLU A 178 8.42 -11.94 -2.84
C GLU A 178 8.33 -12.97 -3.99
N PRO A 179 9.18 -14.01 -3.98
CA PRO A 179 9.14 -15.05 -5.00
C PRO A 179 7.79 -15.76 -4.98
N CYS A 180 7.08 -15.72 -6.11
CA CYS A 180 5.79 -16.37 -6.24
C CYS A 180 5.91 -17.90 -6.12
N CYS A 181 5.07 -18.52 -5.30
CA CYS A 181 4.99 -19.97 -5.12
C CYS A 181 3.83 -20.63 -5.89
N ALA A 182 3.01 -19.85 -6.60
CA ALA A 182 1.93 -20.41 -7.42
C ALA A 182 2.50 -21.25 -8.58
N CYS A 183 1.94 -22.44 -8.78
CA CYS A 183 2.39 -23.35 -9.84
C CYS A 183 1.66 -23.15 -11.16
N ASP A 184 0.37 -22.85 -11.06
CA ASP A 184 -0.52 -22.75 -12.20
C ASP A 184 -0.30 -21.43 -12.95
N GLU A 185 -0.75 -21.36 -14.21
CA GLU A 185 -0.84 -20.08 -14.91
C GLU A 185 -2.25 -19.51 -14.79
N ALA A 186 -2.38 -18.20 -14.62
CA ALA A 186 -3.68 -17.54 -14.63
C ALA A 186 -3.81 -16.61 -15.84
N LYS A 187 -5.01 -16.58 -16.42
CA LYS A 187 -5.43 -15.63 -17.45
C LYS A 187 -6.31 -14.58 -16.80
N TYR A 188 -5.95 -13.33 -17.01
CA TYR A 188 -6.66 -12.17 -16.53
C TYR A 188 -7.24 -11.36 -17.67
N GLU A 189 -8.32 -10.67 -17.35
CA GLU A 189 -8.83 -9.53 -18.09
C GLU A 189 -8.53 -8.27 -17.27
N ALA A 190 -7.81 -7.32 -17.88
CA ALA A 190 -7.63 -5.98 -17.36
C ALA A 190 -8.63 -5.06 -18.04
N ILE A 191 -9.58 -4.51 -17.27
CA ILE A 191 -10.52 -3.48 -17.72
C ILE A 191 -10.01 -2.13 -17.24
N PHE A 192 -9.65 -1.26 -18.17
CA PHE A 192 -9.22 0.10 -17.89
C PHE A 192 -10.40 1.04 -18.10
N GLU A 193 -10.77 1.76 -17.04
CA GLU A 193 -11.90 2.67 -16.95
C GLU A 193 -11.40 4.11 -16.82
N GLY A 194 -11.81 4.99 -17.74
CA GLY A 194 -11.49 6.41 -17.71
C GLY A 194 -12.48 7.18 -16.83
N ILE A 195 -11.98 7.83 -15.77
CA ILE A 195 -12.77 8.64 -14.84
C ILE A 195 -12.57 10.14 -15.10
N TRP A 196 -11.40 10.52 -15.60
CA TRP A 196 -10.99 11.88 -15.93
C TRP A 196 -11.95 12.52 -16.95
N SER A 197 -12.74 13.49 -16.47
CA SER A 197 -13.76 14.20 -17.25
C SER A 197 -13.97 15.60 -16.68
N ARG A 198 -14.70 16.46 -17.42
CA ARG A 198 -15.10 17.80 -16.96
C ARG A 198 -15.86 17.79 -15.62
N HIS A 199 -16.55 16.70 -15.28
CA HIS A 199 -17.31 16.59 -14.03
C HIS A 199 -16.44 16.16 -12.84
N THR A 200 -15.46 15.28 -13.09
CA THR A 200 -14.60 14.74 -12.03
C THR A 200 -13.40 15.65 -11.77
N HIS A 201 -12.85 16.27 -12.81
CA HIS A 201 -11.68 17.15 -12.79
C HIS A 201 -11.99 18.45 -13.56
N PRO A 202 -12.84 19.34 -13.02
CA PRO A 202 -13.36 20.50 -13.76
C PRO A 202 -12.31 21.60 -14.02
N LYS A 203 -11.31 21.73 -13.15
CA LYS A 203 -10.31 22.80 -13.21
C LYS A 203 -9.48 22.67 -14.48
N ASP A 204 -9.53 23.70 -15.32
CA ASP A 204 -8.83 23.82 -16.60
C ASP A 204 -8.98 22.60 -17.53
N PHE A 205 -10.09 21.85 -17.41
CA PHE A 205 -10.31 20.67 -18.22
C PHE A 205 -10.27 21.02 -19.72
N PRO A 206 -9.54 20.24 -20.56
CA PRO A 206 -9.35 20.59 -21.97
C PRO A 206 -10.68 20.78 -22.71
N ASN A 207 -10.78 21.86 -23.48
CA ASN A 207 -12.01 22.20 -24.21
C ASN A 207 -12.22 21.34 -25.47
N ASP A 208 -11.14 20.87 -26.08
CA ASP A 208 -11.21 20.02 -27.26
C ASP A 208 -11.46 18.55 -26.88
N GLU A 209 -12.74 18.18 -26.78
CA GLU A 209 -13.18 16.81 -26.51
C GLU A 209 -12.75 15.80 -27.58
N TRP A 210 -12.42 16.24 -28.81
CA TRP A 210 -11.97 15.33 -29.88
C TRP A 210 -10.54 14.86 -29.67
N ARG A 211 -9.72 15.72 -29.04
CA ARG A 211 -8.33 15.41 -28.69
C ARG A 211 -8.19 14.81 -27.29
N THR A 212 -9.16 15.05 -26.41
CA THR A 212 -9.07 14.65 -25.00
C THR A 212 -9.26 13.14 -24.85
N MET A 213 -8.18 12.44 -24.50
CA MET A 213 -8.18 10.98 -24.44
C MET A 213 -7.09 10.44 -23.52
N PHE A 214 -7.22 9.18 -23.11
CA PHE A 214 -6.10 8.36 -22.69
C PHE A 214 -5.50 7.74 -23.95
N SER A 215 -4.16 7.75 -24.07
CA SER A 215 -3.48 7.04 -25.17
C SER A 215 -3.75 5.54 -25.09
N THR A 216 -3.31 4.79 -26.09
CA THR A 216 -3.21 3.32 -26.02
C THR A 216 -2.63 2.89 -24.68
N LEU A 217 -3.36 2.05 -23.94
CA LEU A 217 -2.85 1.41 -22.74
C LEU A 217 -1.86 0.35 -23.18
N ILE A 218 -0.63 0.41 -22.68
CA ILE A 218 0.41 -0.56 -23.00
C ILE A 218 1.13 -1.01 -21.74
N GLY A 219 1.50 -2.28 -21.71
CA GLY A 219 2.21 -2.86 -20.58
C GLY A 219 2.50 -4.33 -20.78
N ALA A 220 2.89 -5.01 -19.72
CA ALA A 220 3.16 -6.43 -19.77
C ALA A 220 2.94 -7.09 -18.41
N SER A 221 2.65 -8.40 -18.45
CA SER A 221 2.99 -9.29 -17.36
C SER A 221 4.46 -9.70 -17.46
N HIS A 222 5.20 -9.58 -16.37
CA HIS A 222 6.64 -9.70 -16.39
C HIS A 222 7.23 -10.17 -15.05
N SER A 223 8.51 -10.55 -15.09
CA SER A 223 9.27 -10.91 -13.89
C SER A 223 9.84 -9.67 -13.19
N ALA A 224 10.35 -9.84 -11.97
CA ALA A 224 11.00 -8.76 -11.21
C ALA A 224 12.21 -8.12 -11.94
N ASN A 225 12.83 -8.84 -12.89
CA ASN A 225 13.99 -8.38 -13.66
C ASN A 225 13.63 -7.41 -14.80
N TYR A 226 12.35 -7.21 -15.09
CA TYR A 226 11.89 -6.20 -16.04
C TYR A 226 11.21 -5.05 -15.31
N THR A 227 11.50 -3.82 -15.74
CA THR A 227 10.87 -2.61 -15.20
C THR A 227 10.40 -1.76 -16.39
N LEU A 228 9.08 -1.65 -16.54
CA LEU A 228 8.49 -0.77 -17.55
C LEU A 228 8.64 0.70 -17.15
N TRP A 229 8.28 0.98 -15.89
CA TRP A 229 8.44 2.25 -15.21
C TRP A 229 8.35 2.00 -13.70
N GLU A 230 8.89 2.91 -12.91
CA GLU A 230 8.97 2.75 -11.46
C GLU A 230 9.04 4.13 -10.79
N TYR A 231 8.43 4.21 -9.62
CA TYR A 231 8.34 5.43 -8.85
C TYR A 231 9.71 5.90 -8.38
N GLY A 232 9.95 7.21 -8.41
CA GLY A 232 11.21 7.80 -7.96
C GLY A 232 12.42 7.45 -8.85
N ARG A 233 12.21 6.80 -10.01
CA ARG A 233 13.25 6.54 -11.00
C ARG A 233 13.10 7.47 -12.20
N GLU A 234 14.20 7.68 -12.92
CA GLU A 234 14.14 8.36 -14.21
C GLU A 234 13.37 7.52 -15.24
N SER A 235 12.55 8.17 -16.06
CA SER A 235 11.82 7.50 -17.14
C SER A 235 12.78 7.04 -18.25
N SER A 236 12.52 5.87 -18.85
CA SER A 236 13.28 5.42 -20.03
C SER A 236 13.00 6.32 -21.23
N GLN A 237 13.90 6.36 -22.22
CA GLN A 237 13.66 7.15 -23.44
C GLN A 237 12.39 6.70 -24.21
N PRO A 238 12.09 5.39 -24.34
CA PRO A 238 10.82 4.95 -24.92
C PRO A 238 9.60 5.39 -24.11
N LEU A 239 9.68 5.39 -22.78
CA LEU A 239 8.61 5.85 -21.91
C LEU A 239 8.40 7.36 -22.01
N GLN A 240 9.47 8.16 -22.09
CA GLN A 240 9.39 9.61 -22.35
C GLN A 240 8.61 9.90 -23.63
N ILE A 241 8.89 9.19 -24.73
CA ILE A 241 8.18 9.39 -26.00
C ILE A 241 6.69 9.04 -25.85
N LEU A 242 6.36 7.98 -25.11
CA LEU A 242 4.97 7.69 -24.80
C LEU A 242 4.35 8.82 -23.97
N GLY A 243 5.04 9.28 -22.93
CA GLY A 243 4.56 10.30 -22.01
C GLY A 243 4.38 11.66 -22.65
N GLU A 244 5.23 12.08 -23.58
CA GLU A 244 5.15 13.38 -24.25
C GLU A 244 4.16 13.37 -25.42
N VAL A 245 4.17 12.32 -26.27
CA VAL A 245 3.40 12.32 -27.54
C VAL A 245 2.34 11.22 -27.65
N GLY A 246 2.29 10.26 -26.73
CA GLY A 246 1.28 9.18 -26.73
C GLY A 246 1.59 8.03 -27.69
N VAL A 247 2.80 7.95 -28.25
CA VAL A 247 3.19 6.95 -29.24
C VAL A 247 3.89 5.75 -28.59
N THR A 248 3.35 4.55 -28.82
CA THR A 248 3.83 3.30 -28.17
C THR A 248 4.93 2.56 -28.93
N ARG A 249 5.18 2.87 -30.22
CA ARG A 249 6.05 2.08 -31.10
C ARG A 249 7.45 1.79 -30.54
N ARG A 250 8.09 2.78 -29.91
CA ARG A 250 9.44 2.59 -29.34
C ARG A 250 9.40 1.73 -28.09
N LEU A 251 8.36 1.89 -27.26
CA LEU A 251 8.16 1.08 -26.06
C LEU A 251 7.88 -0.38 -26.42
N GLU A 252 7.05 -0.63 -27.45
CA GLU A 252 6.83 -1.97 -27.99
C GLU A 252 8.13 -2.64 -28.48
N SER A 253 9.00 -1.85 -29.12
CA SER A 253 10.31 -2.35 -29.59
C SER A 253 11.24 -2.68 -28.43
N GLU A 254 11.22 -1.90 -27.34
CA GLU A 254 11.96 -2.18 -26.11
C GLU A 254 11.44 -3.44 -25.42
N MET A 255 10.12 -3.54 -25.22
CA MET A 255 9.48 -4.74 -24.64
C MET A 255 9.83 -6.01 -25.41
N LYS A 256 9.88 -5.94 -26.75
CA LYS A 256 10.28 -7.09 -27.59
C LYS A 256 11.74 -7.53 -27.33
N ARG A 257 12.63 -6.63 -26.92
CA ARG A 257 14.02 -6.96 -26.54
C ARG A 257 14.09 -7.65 -25.17
N TYR A 258 13.13 -7.37 -24.28
CA TYR A 258 13.00 -7.99 -22.97
C TYR A 258 12.00 -9.16 -22.96
N SER A 259 11.75 -9.79 -24.10
CA SER A 259 10.77 -10.88 -24.23
C SER A 259 11.03 -12.05 -23.28
N ASN A 260 12.28 -12.31 -22.89
CA ASN A 260 12.64 -13.36 -21.94
C ASN A 260 12.12 -13.09 -20.51
N TYR A 261 11.81 -11.84 -20.18
CA TYR A 261 11.29 -11.42 -18.88
C TYR A 261 9.82 -11.02 -18.94
N ILE A 262 9.16 -11.17 -20.09
CA ILE A 262 7.78 -10.77 -20.34
C ILE A 262 6.99 -11.99 -20.78
N ARG A 263 5.88 -12.27 -20.09
CA ARG A 263 4.98 -13.38 -20.45
C ARG A 263 3.92 -12.98 -21.46
N SER A 264 3.31 -11.81 -21.28
CA SER A 264 2.25 -11.33 -22.16
C SER A 264 2.31 -9.82 -22.26
N VAL A 265 2.23 -9.31 -23.49
CA VAL A 265 2.05 -7.88 -23.74
C VAL A 265 0.58 -7.53 -23.55
N VAL A 266 0.32 -6.54 -22.71
CA VAL A 266 -0.98 -5.92 -22.48
C VAL A 266 -1.08 -4.73 -23.42
N LYS A 267 -2.08 -4.73 -24.29
CA LYS A 267 -2.34 -3.60 -25.19
C LYS A 267 -3.85 -3.44 -25.37
N ALA A 268 -4.35 -2.26 -25.05
CA ALA A 268 -5.76 -1.90 -25.21
C ALA A 268 -5.88 -0.57 -25.95
N GLN A 269 -6.98 -0.36 -26.66
CA GLN A 269 -7.23 0.88 -27.39
C GLN A 269 -7.32 2.07 -26.43
N GLY A 270 -6.83 3.25 -26.84
CA GLY A 270 -7.01 4.47 -26.06
C GLY A 270 -8.48 4.83 -25.85
N LEU A 271 -8.76 5.54 -24.76
CA LEU A 271 -10.11 5.96 -24.38
C LEU A 271 -10.33 7.42 -24.71
N GLN A 272 -11.31 7.73 -25.55
CA GLN A 272 -11.73 9.12 -25.78
C GLN A 272 -12.73 9.56 -24.71
N GLN A 273 -12.57 10.77 -24.20
CA GLN A 273 -13.35 11.27 -23.06
C GLN A 273 -14.68 11.90 -23.47
N ARG A 274 -15.19 11.51 -24.63
CA ARG A 274 -16.48 11.98 -25.15
C ARG A 274 -17.63 11.29 -24.41
N SER A 275 -18.66 12.08 -24.11
CA SER A 275 -19.91 11.67 -23.44
C SER A 275 -20.67 10.50 -24.09
N ASN A 276 -20.43 10.20 -25.37
CA ASN A 276 -21.09 9.13 -26.14
C ASN A 276 -20.15 7.96 -26.50
N VAL A 277 -18.96 7.88 -25.87
CA VAL A 277 -17.99 6.81 -26.11
C VAL A 277 -17.89 5.92 -24.88
N VAL A 278 -17.70 4.62 -25.09
CA VAL A 278 -17.47 3.66 -24.00
C VAL A 278 -16.22 4.08 -23.23
N GLY A 279 -16.39 4.51 -21.98
CA GLY A 279 -15.31 4.96 -21.09
C GLY A 279 -14.45 3.81 -20.54
N GLN A 280 -14.47 2.65 -21.19
CA GLN A 280 -13.76 1.45 -20.78
C GLN A 280 -13.15 0.74 -21.98
N THR A 281 -11.97 0.16 -21.79
CA THR A 281 -11.30 -0.73 -22.73
C THR A 281 -10.78 -1.92 -21.96
N PHE A 282 -10.52 -3.03 -22.64
CA PHE A 282 -10.01 -4.22 -21.98
C PHE A 282 -8.84 -4.83 -22.76
N ALA A 283 -8.00 -5.54 -22.02
CA ALA A 283 -6.96 -6.38 -22.58
C ALA A 283 -6.84 -7.67 -21.76
N VAL A 284 -6.42 -8.72 -22.42
CA VAL A 284 -6.28 -10.04 -21.81
C VAL A 284 -4.81 -10.40 -21.75
N PHE A 285 -4.36 -10.93 -20.63
CA PHE A 285 -2.97 -11.33 -20.42
C PHE A 285 -2.86 -12.57 -19.55
N ARG A 286 -1.69 -13.21 -19.56
CA ARG A 286 -1.39 -14.35 -18.70
C ARG A 286 -0.28 -14.01 -17.73
N VAL A 287 -0.34 -14.61 -16.55
CA VAL A 287 0.72 -14.61 -15.55
C VAL A 287 1.13 -16.04 -15.23
N ASP A 288 2.36 -16.19 -14.80
CA ASP A 288 2.92 -17.45 -14.31
C ASP A 288 3.81 -17.17 -13.09
N ARG A 289 4.32 -18.23 -12.46
CA ARG A 289 5.19 -18.15 -11.28
C ARG A 289 6.36 -17.16 -11.42
N ILE A 290 6.93 -17.03 -12.60
CA ILE A 290 8.08 -16.16 -12.86
C ILE A 290 7.61 -14.75 -13.25
N HIS A 291 6.52 -14.67 -14.01
CA HIS A 291 5.97 -13.44 -14.59
C HIS A 291 4.65 -13.04 -13.92
N HIS A 292 4.71 -12.87 -12.60
CA HIS A 292 3.56 -12.62 -11.75
C HIS A 292 3.27 -11.13 -11.50
N LEU A 293 4.11 -10.24 -12.04
CA LEU A 293 3.94 -8.79 -11.92
C LEU A 293 3.25 -8.22 -13.17
N LEU A 294 2.44 -7.19 -12.97
CA LEU A 294 1.81 -6.41 -14.02
C LEU A 294 2.29 -4.96 -13.96
N SER A 295 2.79 -4.45 -15.07
CA SER A 295 3.00 -3.01 -15.27
C SER A 295 2.26 -2.55 -16.51
N VAL A 296 1.52 -1.45 -16.42
CA VAL A 296 0.79 -0.82 -17.53
C VAL A 296 0.91 0.70 -17.44
N VAL A 297 0.80 1.37 -18.58
CA VAL A 297 0.87 2.83 -18.69
C VAL A 297 0.00 3.36 -19.83
N SER A 298 -0.58 4.54 -19.64
CA SER A 298 -1.26 5.32 -20.67
C SER A 298 -1.05 6.81 -20.44
N LYS A 299 -0.80 7.59 -21.51
CA LYS A 299 -0.66 9.05 -21.45
C LYS A 299 -2.05 9.71 -21.32
N MET A 300 -2.14 10.74 -20.49
CA MET A 300 -3.25 11.68 -20.50
C MET A 300 -3.05 12.69 -21.64
N ILE A 301 -3.99 12.82 -22.56
CA ILE A 301 -3.88 13.72 -23.72
C ILE A 301 -5.00 14.77 -23.63
N PRO A 302 -4.69 16.08 -23.75
CA PRO A 302 -3.35 16.67 -23.75
C PRO A 302 -2.75 16.73 -22.33
N SER A 303 -1.43 16.64 -22.26
CA SER A 303 -0.63 16.91 -21.05
C SER A 303 0.84 17.12 -21.47
N PRO A 304 1.69 17.69 -20.61
CA PRO A 304 3.14 17.78 -20.83
C PRO A 304 3.73 16.37 -20.97
N ASP A 305 3.81 15.63 -19.87
CA ASP A 305 4.32 14.26 -19.84
C ASP A 305 3.55 13.34 -18.87
N TRP A 306 2.29 13.67 -18.60
CA TRP A 306 1.51 13.00 -17.56
C TRP A 306 0.95 11.65 -18.01
N ILE A 307 1.11 10.64 -17.16
CA ILE A 307 0.64 9.27 -17.39
C ILE A 307 -0.26 8.77 -16.26
N VAL A 308 -1.03 7.72 -16.52
CA VAL A 308 -1.69 6.89 -15.51
C VAL A 308 -1.27 5.43 -15.73
N GLY A 309 -1.19 4.64 -14.67
CA GLY A 309 -0.82 3.23 -14.81
C GLY A 309 -0.51 2.52 -13.51
N LEU A 310 -0.10 1.26 -13.64
CA LEU A 310 0.44 0.42 -12.55
C LEU A 310 1.91 0.11 -12.81
N ALA A 311 2.70 0.06 -11.75
CA ALA A 311 4.08 -0.43 -11.79
C ALA A 311 4.23 -1.63 -10.84
N LYS A 312 4.71 -2.76 -11.38
CA LYS A 312 5.06 -3.99 -10.63
C LYS A 312 3.95 -4.52 -9.71
N GLU A 313 2.70 -4.44 -10.14
CA GLU A 313 1.56 -4.96 -9.37
C GLU A 313 1.62 -6.49 -9.28
N ASN A 314 1.72 -7.04 -8.08
CA ASN A 314 1.85 -8.48 -7.87
C ASN A 314 0.48 -9.17 -7.83
N LEU A 315 0.26 -10.12 -8.75
CA LEU A 315 -0.97 -10.92 -8.83
C LEU A 315 -0.87 -12.29 -8.18
N CYS A 316 0.32 -12.68 -7.73
CA CYS A 316 0.54 -13.89 -6.95
C CYS A 316 0.38 -13.59 -5.45
N LEU A 317 -0.39 -14.44 -4.78
CA LEU A 317 -0.66 -14.36 -3.35
C LEU A 317 0.29 -15.27 -2.57
N ALA A 318 0.53 -14.95 -1.30
CA ALA A 318 1.41 -15.72 -0.41
C ALA A 318 0.92 -17.15 -0.15
N ASN A 319 -0.37 -17.43 -0.35
CA ASN A 319 -0.97 -18.76 -0.28
C ASN A 319 -0.76 -19.59 -1.56
N CYS A 320 0.15 -19.18 -2.44
CA CYS A 320 0.45 -19.81 -3.72
C CYS A 320 -0.75 -19.85 -4.70
N SER A 321 -1.68 -18.90 -4.58
CA SER A 321 -2.81 -18.75 -5.50
C SER A 321 -2.77 -17.42 -6.26
N TRP A 322 -3.70 -17.28 -7.20
CA TRP A 322 -3.86 -16.09 -8.02
C TRP A 322 -5.01 -15.22 -7.52
N VAL A 323 -4.82 -13.90 -7.48
CA VAL A 323 -5.85 -12.91 -7.15
C VAL A 323 -7.10 -13.11 -8.02
N ASP A 324 -8.29 -13.33 -7.45
CA ASP A 324 -9.52 -13.49 -8.24
C ASP A 324 -9.98 -12.18 -8.88
N HIS A 325 -10.00 -11.12 -8.08
CA HIS A 325 -10.48 -9.80 -8.47
C HIS A 325 -9.71 -8.72 -7.71
N ARG A 326 -9.27 -7.68 -8.42
CA ARG A 326 -8.65 -6.49 -7.82
C ARG A 326 -9.03 -5.24 -8.57
N VAL A 327 -9.41 -4.21 -7.83
CA VAL A 327 -9.74 -2.89 -8.36
C VAL A 327 -8.71 -1.91 -7.83
N ILE A 328 -8.08 -1.15 -8.73
CA ILE A 328 -7.03 -0.20 -8.38
C ILE A 328 -7.36 1.15 -8.99
N ASP A 329 -7.43 2.16 -8.13
CA ASP A 329 -7.59 3.55 -8.51
C ASP A 329 -6.25 4.12 -9.01
N LEU A 330 -6.30 4.72 -10.20
CA LEU A 330 -5.14 5.24 -10.89
C LEU A 330 -5.15 6.77 -10.84
N TYR A 331 -3.97 7.32 -10.54
CA TYR A 331 -3.75 8.75 -10.41
C TYR A 331 -2.70 9.23 -11.41
N PRO A 332 -2.69 10.51 -11.77
CA PRO A 332 -1.70 11.06 -12.68
C PRO A 332 -0.29 11.03 -12.09
N TRP A 333 0.68 10.72 -12.93
CA TRP A 333 2.10 10.73 -12.65
C TRP A 333 2.82 11.62 -13.67
N ASP A 334 3.76 12.41 -13.19
CA ASP A 334 4.66 13.24 -13.98
C ASP A 334 5.94 12.43 -14.26
N LEU A 335 6.42 12.40 -15.51
CA LEU A 335 7.59 11.61 -15.90
C LEU A 335 8.93 12.33 -15.65
N GLY A 336 8.90 13.60 -15.26
CA GLY A 336 10.07 14.44 -15.04
C GLY A 336 10.81 14.82 -16.33
N THR A 337 10.11 14.86 -17.46
CA THR A 337 10.66 15.11 -18.80
C THR A 337 10.21 16.42 -19.41
N ASP A 338 9.04 16.94 -19.03
CA ASP A 338 8.53 18.25 -19.40
C ASP A 338 7.99 18.99 -18.16
N ALA A 339 8.50 20.20 -17.91
CA ALA A 339 8.15 21.03 -16.75
C ALA A 339 6.85 21.83 -16.94
N GLY A 340 6.03 21.51 -17.94
CA GLY A 340 4.70 22.09 -18.11
C GLY A 340 3.78 21.77 -16.93
N LEU A 341 2.92 22.72 -16.56
CA LEU A 341 1.96 22.55 -15.46
C LEU A 341 0.49 22.51 -15.90
N ARG A 342 0.22 22.73 -17.19
CA ARG A 342 -1.13 22.81 -17.78
C ARG A 342 -1.32 21.71 -18.81
N TYR A 343 -2.56 21.25 -19.00
CA TYR A 343 -2.86 20.21 -19.98
C TYR A 343 -2.40 20.58 -21.40
N ASP A 344 -2.69 21.80 -21.84
CA ASP A 344 -2.47 22.32 -23.20
C ASP A 344 -1.37 23.38 -23.26
N GLY A 345 -0.45 23.37 -22.30
CA GLY A 345 0.71 24.27 -22.29
C GLY A 345 1.70 23.99 -23.43
N PRO A 346 2.56 24.96 -23.78
CA PRO A 346 3.66 24.73 -24.70
C PRO A 346 4.68 23.74 -24.09
N PRO A 347 5.37 22.93 -24.90
CA PRO A 347 6.43 22.05 -24.40
C PRO A 347 7.50 22.82 -23.64
N LYS A 348 7.89 22.34 -22.46
CA LYS A 348 8.93 22.90 -21.61
C LYS A 348 9.90 21.80 -21.19
N PRO A 349 10.81 21.35 -22.06
CA PRO A 349 11.72 20.25 -21.75
C PRO A 349 12.47 20.45 -20.43
N GLN A 350 12.38 19.48 -19.53
CA GLN A 350 12.99 19.56 -18.20
C GLN A 350 14.47 19.14 -18.25
N ARG A 351 15.36 20.02 -17.75
CA ARG A 351 16.81 19.76 -17.66
C ARG A 351 17.38 20.28 -16.32
N PRO A 352 18.05 19.43 -15.51
CA PRO A 352 18.23 17.98 -15.69
C PRO A 352 16.89 17.23 -15.63
N ARG A 353 16.85 15.98 -16.11
CA ARG A 353 15.63 15.16 -16.05
C ARG A 353 15.25 14.93 -14.59
N GLY A 354 13.96 15.01 -14.31
CA GLY A 354 13.39 14.62 -13.03
C GLY A 354 13.18 13.11 -12.93
N VAL A 355 12.68 12.70 -11.77
CA VAL A 355 12.21 11.33 -11.53
C VAL A 355 10.70 11.27 -11.69
N ILE A 356 10.18 10.06 -11.91
CA ILE A 356 8.73 9.84 -12.00
C ILE A 356 8.11 10.12 -10.63
N THR A 357 7.19 11.10 -10.57
CA THR A 357 6.53 11.54 -9.34
C THR A 357 5.02 11.58 -9.48
N ARG A 358 4.30 11.35 -8.38
CA ARG A 358 2.85 11.41 -8.39
C ARG A 358 2.38 12.86 -8.37
N ILE A 359 1.39 13.16 -9.20
CA ILE A 359 0.69 14.44 -9.13
C ILE A 359 -0.41 14.30 -8.05
N THR A 360 -0.43 15.27 -7.14
CA THR A 360 -1.36 15.33 -6.01
C THR A 360 -2.03 16.70 -5.96
N SER A 361 -3.00 16.86 -5.07
CA SER A 361 -3.64 18.16 -4.84
C SER A 361 -2.73 19.22 -4.25
N SER A 362 -1.59 18.83 -3.67
CA SER A 362 -0.63 19.74 -3.07
C SER A 362 0.74 19.77 -3.78
N ASN A 363 0.95 18.92 -4.79
CA ASN A 363 2.21 18.82 -5.53
C ASN A 363 1.95 18.51 -7.01
N PRO A 364 2.38 19.37 -7.95
CA PRO A 364 3.08 20.64 -7.73
C PRO A 364 2.19 21.70 -7.06
N HIS A 365 2.76 22.48 -6.14
CA HIS A 365 2.05 23.54 -5.40
C HIS A 365 1.92 24.81 -6.26
N SER A 366 1.04 24.76 -7.27
CA SER A 366 0.85 25.85 -8.23
C SER A 366 -0.60 25.93 -8.70
N ASP A 367 -1.16 27.13 -8.71
CA ASP A 367 -2.52 27.39 -9.22
C ASP A 367 -2.67 27.03 -10.71
N GLU A 368 -1.57 27.00 -11.47
CA GLU A 368 -1.57 26.59 -12.87
C GLU A 368 -1.85 25.09 -13.05
N SER A 369 -1.60 24.28 -12.01
CA SER A 369 -1.88 22.86 -12.08
C SER A 369 -3.39 22.63 -12.00
N PRO A 370 -4.00 21.90 -12.95
CA PRO A 370 -5.42 21.54 -12.92
C PRO A 370 -5.76 20.63 -11.73
N PHE A 371 -4.74 20.05 -11.12
CA PHE A 371 -4.85 19.11 -10.03
C PHE A 371 -4.68 19.76 -8.65
N TYR A 372 -4.10 20.96 -8.59
CA TYR A 372 -3.85 21.66 -7.34
C TYR A 372 -5.14 22.16 -6.68
N ASP A 373 -5.29 21.84 -5.40
CA ASP A 373 -6.37 22.27 -4.52
C ASP A 373 -5.76 22.94 -3.27
N PRO A 374 -6.04 24.22 -3.00
CA PRO A 374 -5.46 24.95 -1.87
C PRO A 374 -5.90 24.40 -0.50
N THR A 375 -6.98 23.62 -0.44
CA THR A 375 -7.44 22.96 0.78
C THR A 375 -6.69 21.65 1.05
N GLY A 376 -5.93 21.14 0.08
CA GLY A 376 -5.29 19.84 0.16
C GLY A 376 -6.27 18.67 0.11
N ALA A 377 -7.49 18.88 -0.40
CA ALA A 377 -8.49 17.83 -0.51
C ALA A 377 -7.94 16.63 -1.31
N PRO A 378 -8.30 15.39 -0.94
CA PRO A 378 -7.87 14.21 -1.70
C PRO A 378 -8.31 14.29 -3.16
N MET A 379 -7.37 14.06 -4.08
CA MET A 379 -7.65 14.00 -5.51
C MET A 379 -8.55 12.80 -5.83
N LYS A 380 -9.51 12.98 -6.74
CA LYS A 380 -10.28 11.86 -7.32
C LYS A 380 -9.39 11.04 -8.26
N PRO A 381 -9.64 9.72 -8.41
CA PRO A 381 -8.89 8.93 -9.39
C PRO A 381 -9.15 9.43 -10.81
N ALA A 382 -8.11 9.47 -11.63
CA ALA A 382 -8.19 9.83 -13.04
C ALA A 382 -8.63 8.64 -13.90
N ALA A 383 -8.30 7.43 -13.47
CA ALA A 383 -8.75 6.18 -14.09
C ALA A 383 -8.84 5.08 -13.03
N ARG A 384 -9.37 3.94 -13.41
CA ARG A 384 -9.43 2.74 -12.58
C ARG A 384 -9.10 1.53 -13.42
N ILE A 385 -8.45 0.54 -12.84
CA ILE A 385 -8.19 -0.74 -13.50
C ILE A 385 -8.77 -1.88 -12.67
N HIS A 386 -9.57 -2.70 -13.33
CA HIS A 386 -10.15 -3.91 -12.76
C HIS A 386 -9.40 -5.11 -13.33
N LEU A 387 -8.80 -5.91 -12.47
CA LEU A 387 -8.08 -7.12 -12.82
C LEU A 387 -8.95 -8.30 -12.41
N ILE A 388 -9.49 -9.01 -13.40
CA ILE A 388 -10.44 -10.11 -13.19
C ILE A 388 -9.81 -11.40 -13.70
N LYS A 389 -9.64 -12.38 -12.81
CA LYS A 389 -9.16 -13.71 -13.20
C LYS A 389 -10.26 -14.41 -13.98
N GLN A 390 -9.94 -14.77 -15.22
CA GLN A 390 -10.87 -15.42 -16.14
C GLN A 390 -10.75 -16.94 -16.06
N ARG A 391 -9.52 -17.44 -15.95
CA ARG A 391 -9.23 -18.88 -15.98
C ARG A 391 -7.87 -19.18 -15.39
N GLU A 392 -7.78 -20.31 -14.70
CA GLU A 392 -6.50 -20.94 -14.31
C GLU A 392 -6.19 -22.15 -15.20
N TYR A 393 -4.91 -22.35 -15.45
CA TYR A 393 -4.35 -23.45 -16.21
C TYR A 393 -3.44 -24.25 -15.30
N PHE A 394 -3.94 -25.40 -14.87
CA PHE A 394 -3.21 -26.28 -13.98
C PHE A 394 -1.92 -26.78 -14.62
N LYS A 395 -0.84 -26.73 -13.86
CA LYS A 395 0.45 -27.32 -14.23
C LYS A 395 0.90 -28.29 -13.14
N ASN A 396 1.50 -29.40 -13.56
CA ASN A 396 2.20 -30.27 -12.63
C ASN A 396 3.50 -29.58 -12.22
N CYS A 397 3.49 -29.10 -10.98
CA CYS A 397 4.64 -28.82 -10.14
C CYS A 397 4.58 -29.82 -8.97
#